data_AF-A0A1I2J394-F1
#
_entry.id   AF-A0A1I2J394-F1
#
_cell.length_a   1.000
_cell.length_b   1.000
_cell.length_c   1.000
_cell.angle_alpha   90.00
_cell.angle_beta   90.00
_cell.angle_gamma   90.00
#
_symmetry.space_group_name_H-M   'P 1'
#
loop_
_entity.id
_entity.type
_entity.pdbx_description
1 polymer ?
#
loop_
_entity_poly.entity_id
_entity_poly.type
_entity_poly.pdbx_seq_one_letter_code
_entity_poly.pdbx_strand_id
1 'polypeptide(L)'
;MSPGTDPASRRAEPRSRGRSGGRSPAAPAGVAPPGRTGYHRRVTRLYNKQTGALIGPITDDQLRDLIDLLVEESADDRDYYVDRDTLDYLEENQVDAELLALLRKHVPEEGEGIDIEWRDEPA
;
A
#
# COMPACT_ATOMS: atom_id res chain seq x y z
N MET A 1 -2.81 35.61 -62.55
CA MET A 1 -1.72 34.65 -62.78
C MET A 1 -1.86 33.59 -61.70
N SER A 2 -2.40 32.44 -62.06
CA SER A 2 -2.67 31.32 -61.16
C SER A 2 -1.81 30.14 -61.61
N PRO A 3 -1.00 29.51 -60.75
CA PRO A 3 -0.51 28.16 -60.97
C PRO A 3 -1.48 27.21 -60.24
N GLY A 4 -1.83 26.01 -60.69
CA GLY A 4 -1.45 25.15 -61.80
C GLY A 4 -2.17 23.82 -61.50
N THR A 5 -2.76 23.19 -62.50
CA THR A 5 -3.44 21.89 -62.36
C THR A 5 -2.47 20.75 -62.67
N ASP A 6 -2.45 19.75 -61.78
CA ASP A 6 -2.10 18.30 -61.87
C ASP A 6 -2.11 17.71 -63.32
N PRO A 7 -1.46 16.57 -63.71
CA PRO A 7 -1.41 15.30 -62.94
C PRO A 7 -0.32 14.22 -63.28
N ALA A 8 -0.10 13.23 -62.39
CA ALA A 8 0.39 11.88 -62.76
C ALA A 8 0.23 10.89 -61.58
N SER A 9 -0.80 10.05 -61.57
CA SER A 9 -0.86 8.68 -62.14
C SER A 9 -0.48 7.53 -61.19
N ARG A 10 -1.53 6.75 -60.87
CA ARG A 10 -1.63 5.28 -60.85
C ARG A 10 -0.98 4.46 -59.71
N ARG A 11 -1.90 3.97 -58.85
CA ARG A 11 -2.20 2.54 -58.56
C ARG A 11 -1.02 1.58 -58.33
N ALA A 12 -0.89 1.06 -57.11
CA ALA A 12 -0.78 -0.38 -56.81
C ALA A 12 -0.74 -0.65 -55.28
N GLU A 13 -1.81 -1.23 -54.74
CA GLU A 13 -1.72 -2.25 -53.67
C GLU A 13 -1.64 -3.63 -54.37
N PRO A 14 -1.27 -4.79 -53.74
CA PRO A 14 -1.34 -5.12 -52.30
C PRO A 14 -0.24 -6.07 -51.73
N ARG A 15 -0.41 -6.42 -50.43
CA ARG A 15 -0.06 -7.67 -49.70
C ARG A 15 1.11 -7.68 -48.70
N SER A 16 0.72 -7.51 -47.43
CA SER A 16 0.89 -8.46 -46.31
C SER A 16 2.15 -9.34 -46.22
N ARG A 17 3.06 -9.04 -45.28
CA ARG A 17 3.50 -9.89 -44.14
C ARG A 17 4.74 -9.27 -43.47
N GLY A 18 4.68 -9.10 -42.16
CA GLY A 18 5.81 -8.67 -41.34
C GLY A 18 5.44 -8.64 -39.88
N ARG A 19 5.43 -9.82 -39.26
CA ARG A 19 5.18 -10.07 -37.84
C ARG A 19 6.40 -9.65 -37.01
N SER A 20 6.13 -9.35 -35.74
CA SER A 20 7.01 -9.40 -34.55
C SER A 20 7.82 -8.16 -34.14
N GLY A 21 7.57 -7.75 -32.90
CA GLY A 21 8.36 -6.81 -32.10
C GLY A 21 7.50 -5.61 -31.71
N GLY A 22 7.07 -5.40 -30.47
CA GLY A 22 7.32 -6.08 -29.22
C GLY A 22 6.76 -5.18 -28.11
N ARG A 23 6.09 -5.80 -27.14
CA ARG A 23 5.69 -5.26 -25.83
C ARG A 23 4.60 -4.17 -25.86
N SER A 24 3.39 -4.67 -25.61
CA SER A 24 2.26 -3.96 -25.02
C SER A 24 2.70 -3.01 -23.89
N PRO A 25 2.03 -1.86 -23.71
CA PRO A 25 2.20 -1.04 -22.52
C PRO A 25 1.86 -1.85 -21.28
N ALA A 26 2.73 -1.78 -20.28
CA ALA A 26 2.56 -2.42 -18.99
C ALA A 26 1.41 -1.77 -18.22
N ALA A 27 0.28 -2.46 -18.18
CA ALA A 27 -0.61 -2.57 -17.03
C ALA A 27 -1.29 -3.94 -17.19
N PRO A 28 -1.15 -4.85 -16.22
CA PRO A 28 -1.95 -4.73 -15.00
C PRO A 28 -1.28 -5.29 -13.74
N ALA A 29 -1.27 -4.53 -12.66
CA ALA A 29 -1.18 -5.08 -11.30
C ALA A 29 -2.37 -4.59 -10.45
N GLY A 30 -3.53 -4.44 -11.09
CA GLY A 30 -4.84 -4.44 -10.42
C GLY A 30 -5.38 -5.87 -10.30
N VAL A 31 -4.52 -6.83 -9.92
CA VAL A 31 -5.00 -8.13 -9.45
C VAL A 31 -5.18 -7.98 -7.95
N ALA A 32 -6.35 -7.49 -7.55
CA ALA A 32 -6.85 -7.83 -6.23
C ALA A 32 -6.89 -9.36 -6.14
N PRO A 33 -6.27 -10.00 -5.14
CA PRO A 33 -6.24 -11.45 -5.05
C PRO A 33 -7.67 -12.01 -4.89
N PRO A 34 -8.06 -13.05 -5.67
CA PRO A 34 -9.36 -13.66 -5.53
C PRO A 34 -9.38 -14.56 -4.29
N GLY A 35 -10.20 -14.17 -3.31
CA GLY A 35 -10.63 -15.04 -2.21
C GLY A 35 -10.00 -14.71 -0.86
N ARG A 36 -10.76 -14.00 -0.02
CA ARG A 36 -10.78 -14.29 1.43
C ARG A 36 -12.17 -14.80 1.80
N THR A 37 -12.60 -15.86 1.15
CA THR A 37 -13.74 -16.67 1.63
C THR A 37 -13.29 -17.47 2.85
N GLY A 38 -13.51 -16.90 4.04
CA GLY A 38 -13.73 -17.60 5.31
C GLY A 38 -12.52 -17.95 6.16
N TYR A 39 -12.74 -17.94 7.48
CA TYR A 39 -11.88 -18.41 8.59
C TYR A 39 -10.75 -17.43 8.93
N HIS A 40 -10.94 -16.45 9.80
CA HIS A 40 -11.33 -16.63 11.20
C HIS A 40 -11.98 -15.36 11.77
N ARG A 41 -12.93 -15.53 12.69
CA ARG A 41 -13.42 -14.51 13.62
C ARG A 41 -12.19 -14.12 14.48
N ARG A 42 -11.23 -13.37 13.94
CA ARG A 42 -10.10 -12.83 14.68
C ARG A 42 -10.09 -11.32 14.54
N VAL A 43 -9.78 -10.66 15.64
CA VAL A 43 -9.57 -9.22 15.69
C VAL A 43 -8.09 -9.01 15.90
N THR A 44 -7.47 -8.23 15.02
CA THR A 44 -6.10 -7.76 15.25
C THR A 44 -6.15 -6.61 16.24
N ARG A 45 -5.30 -6.68 17.26
CA ARG A 45 -5.18 -5.65 18.29
C ARG A 45 -3.73 -5.25 18.47
N LEU A 46 -3.53 -3.96 18.75
CA LEU A 46 -2.26 -3.38 19.15
C LEU A 46 -2.13 -3.41 20.67
N TYR A 47 -0.92 -3.74 21.11
CA TYR A 47 -0.50 -3.73 22.50
C TYR A 47 0.77 -2.91 22.64
N ASN A 48 0.95 -2.24 23.78
CA ASN A 48 2.26 -1.75 24.16
C ASN A 48 3.08 -2.97 24.62
N LYS A 49 4.17 -3.27 23.91
CA LYS A 49 4.99 -4.48 24.11
C LYS A 49 5.67 -4.51 25.48
N GLN A 50 6.08 -3.35 25.98
CA GLN A 50 6.78 -3.23 27.26
C GLN A 50 5.86 -3.49 28.45
N THR A 51 4.63 -2.96 28.41
CA THR A 51 3.68 -3.00 29.52
C THR A 51 2.61 -4.08 29.38
N GLY A 52 2.40 -4.59 28.17
CA GLY A 52 1.30 -5.47 27.81
C GLY A 52 -0.07 -4.77 27.76
N ALA A 53 -0.12 -3.43 27.89
CA ALA A 53 -1.36 -2.69 27.87
C ALA A 53 -2.01 -2.70 26.48
N LEU A 54 -3.32 -2.95 26.41
CA LEU A 54 -4.09 -2.85 25.17
C LEU A 54 -4.10 -1.40 24.69
N ILE A 55 -3.67 -1.18 23.44
CA ILE A 55 -3.80 0.10 22.74
C ILE A 55 -5.18 0.14 22.08
N GLY A 56 -5.51 -0.86 21.27
CA GLY A 56 -6.84 -0.97 20.65
C GLY A 56 -6.90 -1.93 19.47
N PRO A 57 -8.11 -2.23 18.98
CA PRO A 57 -8.29 -2.98 17.74
C PRO A 57 -7.88 -2.15 16.52
N ILE A 58 -7.38 -2.83 15.50
CA ILE A 58 -7.10 -2.27 14.18
C ILE A 58 -7.71 -3.15 13.10
N THR A 59 -7.94 -2.56 11.92
CA THR A 59 -8.40 -3.27 10.74
C THR A 59 -7.23 -3.91 9.98
N ASP A 60 -7.53 -4.85 9.07
CA ASP A 60 -6.53 -5.46 8.19
C ASP A 60 -5.81 -4.41 7.31
N ASP A 61 -6.53 -3.37 6.87
CA ASP A 61 -5.96 -2.29 6.04
C ASP A 61 -5.04 -1.39 6.87
N GLN A 62 -5.45 -1.03 8.10
CA GLN A 62 -4.58 -0.30 9.04
C GLN A 62 -3.31 -1.09 9.40
N LEU A 63 -3.41 -2.42 9.58
CA LEU A 63 -2.23 -3.26 9.79
C LEU A 63 -1.33 -3.25 8.54
N ARG A 64 -1.91 -3.30 7.34
CA ARG A 64 -1.15 -3.22 6.09
C ARG A 64 -0.37 -1.92 6.00
N ASP A 65 -0.98 -0.78 6.36
CA ASP A 65 -0.29 0.52 6.38
C ASP A 65 0.93 0.50 7.30
N LEU A 66 0.81 -0.09 8.50
CA LEU A 66 1.94 -0.23 9.43
C LEU A 66 3.06 -1.09 8.83
N ILE A 67 2.73 -2.24 8.25
CA ILE A 67 3.71 -3.15 7.61
C ILE A 67 4.41 -2.48 6.42
N ASP A 68 3.66 -1.74 5.61
CA ASP A 68 4.19 -1.16 4.37
C ASP A 68 5.05 0.09 4.63
N LEU A 69 4.78 0.84 5.70
CA LEU A 69 5.44 2.11 6.02
C LEU A 69 6.54 1.99 7.08
N LEU A 70 6.40 1.08 8.03
CA LEU A 70 7.38 0.89 9.10
C LEU A 70 8.35 -0.21 8.71
N VAL A 71 9.64 0.13 8.61
CA VAL A 71 10.69 -0.79 8.15
C VAL A 71 10.81 -1.95 9.13
N GLU A 72 10.42 -3.14 8.68
CA GLU A 72 10.66 -4.39 9.40
C GLU A 72 12.14 -4.79 9.32
N GLU A 73 12.76 -5.13 10.45
CA GLU A 73 14.09 -5.75 10.46
C GLU A 73 14.02 -7.20 9.92
N SER A 74 12.86 -7.85 10.05
CA SER A 74 12.53 -9.19 9.53
C SER A 74 11.05 -9.32 9.18
N ALA A 75 10.72 -10.08 8.13
CA ALA A 75 9.33 -10.32 7.67
C ALA A 75 8.43 -11.08 8.66
N ASP A 76 8.99 -11.55 9.77
CA ASP A 76 8.28 -12.23 10.86
C ASP A 76 8.05 -11.33 12.07
N ASP A 77 8.62 -10.11 12.08
CA ASP A 77 8.50 -9.18 13.19
C ASP A 77 7.06 -8.67 13.29
N ARG A 78 6.59 -8.52 14.52
CA ARG A 78 5.21 -8.09 14.81
C ARG A 78 5.15 -6.86 15.67
N ASP A 79 6.26 -6.16 15.77
CA ASP A 79 6.45 -5.05 16.65
C ASP A 79 7.23 -3.93 15.98
N TYR A 80 6.87 -2.71 16.38
CA TYR A 80 7.43 -1.49 15.84
C TYR A 80 7.70 -0.53 16.99
N TYR A 81 8.85 0.12 16.96
CA TYR A 81 9.09 1.26 17.83
C TYR A 81 8.39 2.49 17.23
N VAL A 82 7.57 3.16 18.02
CA VAL A 82 6.79 4.33 17.60
C VAL A 82 7.04 5.49 18.55
N ASP A 83 7.59 6.56 17.99
CA ASP A 83 7.80 7.85 18.63
C ASP A 83 7.08 8.98 17.88
N ARG A 84 7.33 10.23 18.29
CA ARG A 84 6.73 11.41 17.66
C ARG A 84 7.09 11.55 16.19
N ASP A 85 8.35 11.33 15.85
CA ASP A 85 8.83 11.43 14.47
C ASP A 85 8.17 10.37 13.59
N THR A 86 7.96 9.16 14.14
CA THR A 86 7.21 8.09 13.47
C THR A 86 5.75 8.49 13.24
N LEU A 87 5.08 9.09 14.22
CA LEU A 87 3.69 9.55 14.05
C LEU A 87 3.56 10.64 12.99
N ASP A 88 4.51 11.57 12.94
CA ASP A 88 4.53 12.64 11.95
C ASP A 88 4.79 12.05 10.55
N TYR A 89 5.70 11.08 10.42
CA TYR A 89 5.93 10.34 9.18
C TYR A 89 4.67 9.59 8.70
N LEU A 90 3.93 8.92 9.60
CA LEU A 90 2.68 8.24 9.26
C LEU A 90 1.60 9.22 8.78
N GLU A 91 1.52 10.40 9.40
CA GLU A 91 0.61 11.48 8.97
C GLU A 91 0.95 11.99 7.57
N GLU A 92 2.24 12.23 7.29
CA GLU A 92 2.72 12.67 5.98
C GLU A 92 2.41 11.65 4.86
N ASN A 93 2.39 10.35 5.19
CA ASN A 93 2.03 9.27 4.27
C ASN A 93 0.53 8.99 4.20
N GLN A 94 -0.31 9.84 4.82
CA GLN A 94 -1.77 9.77 4.76
C GLN A 94 -2.35 8.45 5.29
N VAL A 95 -1.73 7.89 6.33
CA VAL A 95 -2.26 6.73 7.05
C VAL A 95 -3.65 7.04 7.60
N ASP A 96 -4.46 5.99 7.76
CA ASP A 96 -5.79 6.10 8.34
C ASP A 96 -5.82 6.94 9.63
N ALA A 97 -6.73 7.92 9.66
CA ALA A 97 -6.80 8.91 10.73
C ALA A 97 -7.23 8.31 12.08
N GLU A 98 -7.99 7.22 12.09
CA GLU A 98 -8.39 6.54 13.33
C GLU A 98 -7.19 5.80 13.94
N LEU A 99 -6.37 5.14 13.12
CA LEU A 99 -5.13 4.52 13.56
C LEU A 99 -4.17 5.56 14.14
N LEU A 100 -3.97 6.68 13.44
CA LEU A 100 -3.08 7.75 13.91
C LEU A 100 -3.58 8.36 15.22
N ALA A 101 -4.89 8.60 15.34
CA ALA A 101 -5.50 9.11 16.57
C ALA A 101 -5.44 8.08 17.73
N LEU A 102 -5.45 6.79 17.43
CA LEU A 102 -5.26 5.72 18.41
C LEU A 102 -3.84 5.76 18.96
N LEU A 103 -2.82 5.75 18.09
CA LEU A 103 -1.41 5.74 18.49
C LEU A 103 -1.03 6.99 19.28
N ARG A 104 -1.48 8.18 18.84
CA ARG A 104 -1.24 9.47 19.52
C ARG A 104 -1.70 9.51 20.99
N LYS A 105 -2.69 8.70 21.38
CA LYS A 105 -3.14 8.63 22.78
C LYS A 105 -2.20 7.86 23.70
N HIS A 106 -1.36 7.00 23.13
CA HIS A 106 -0.51 6.07 23.88
C HIS A 106 0.98 6.40 23.76
N VAL A 107 1.40 7.06 22.67
CA VAL A 107 2.76 7.57 22.51
C VAL A 107 2.91 8.86 23.33
N PRO A 108 3.93 8.99 24.19
CA PRO A 108 4.18 10.22 24.92
C PRO A 108 4.39 11.43 23.99
N GLU A 109 3.86 12.60 24.38
CA GLU A 109 4.12 13.87 23.67
C GLU A 109 5.60 14.29 23.78
N GLU A 110 6.25 13.95 24.90
CA GLU A 110 7.66 14.23 25.17
C GLU A 110 8.34 12.96 25.71
N GLY A 111 9.58 12.70 25.31
CA GLY A 111 10.40 11.60 25.81
C GLY A 111 10.59 10.46 24.81
N GLU A 112 10.91 9.28 25.35
CA GLU A 112 11.08 8.07 24.54
C GLU A 112 9.72 7.56 24.04
N GLY A 113 9.72 7.00 22.83
CA GLY A 113 8.58 6.35 22.23
C GLY A 113 8.25 5.01 22.90
N ILE A 114 7.35 4.26 22.29
CA ILE A 114 6.93 2.95 22.79
C ILE A 114 7.08 1.88 21.73
N ASP A 115 7.43 0.67 22.17
CA ASP A 115 7.30 -0.51 21.33
C ASP A 115 5.83 -0.94 21.31
N ILE A 116 5.24 -1.00 20.12
CA ILE A 116 3.91 -1.58 19.90
C ILE A 116 4.06 -2.97 19.29
N GLU A 117 3.13 -3.87 19.57
CA GLU A 117 3.05 -5.17 18.91
C GLU A 117 1.62 -5.48 18.49
N TRP A 118 1.44 -6.15 17.34
CA TRP A 118 0.13 -6.59 16.88
C TRP A 118 -0.08 -8.08 17.10
N ARG A 119 -1.30 -8.45 17.50
CA ARG A 119 -1.69 -9.83 17.81
C ARG A 119 -3.07 -10.15 17.23
N ASP A 120 -3.19 -11.33 16.63
CA ASP A 120 -4.48 -11.83 16.16
C ASP A 120 -5.18 -12.63 17.26
N GLU A 121 -6.29 -12.11 17.74
CA GLU A 121 -7.06 -12.75 18.80
C GLU A 121 -8.36 -13.32 18.29
N PRO A 122 -8.86 -14.45 18.83
CA PRO A 122 -10.21 -14.88 18.54
C PRO A 122 -11.21 -13.77 18.95
N ALA A 123 -12.16 -13.52 18.07
CA ALA A 123 -13.23 -12.53 18.23
C ALA A 123 -14.42 -13.08 19.04
#